data_AF-A0A6C0HP20-F1
#
_entry.id   AF-A0A6C0HP20-F1
#
_cell.length_a   1.000
_cell.length_b   1.000
_cell.length_c   1.000
_cell.angle_alpha   90.00
_cell.angle_beta   90.00
_cell.angle_gamma   90.00
#
_symmetry.space_group_name_H-M   'P 1'
#
loop_
_entity.id
_entity.type
_entity.pdbx_description
1 polymer ?
#
loop_
_entity_poly.entity_id
_entity_poly.type
_entity_poly.pdbx_seq_one_letter_code
_entity_poly.pdbx_strand_id
1 'polypeptide(L)'
;MDRVEQMKKVQAEGLALFIKKNADYGDAFAKFGAIGVLMRIQDKIQRALSITKNGINLVDDESLRDTMIDLHNYSAMTMMLLDE
;
A
#
# COMPACT_ATOMS: atom_id res chain seq x y z
N MET A 1 16.76 12.55 13.84
CA MET A 1 15.96 12.85 12.64
C MET A 1 14.54 13.12 13.11
N ASP A 2 14.00 14.29 12.82
CA ASP A 2 12.65 14.69 13.23
C ASP A 2 11.58 13.77 12.62
N ARG A 3 10.44 13.61 13.32
CA ARG A 3 9.35 12.72 12.89
C ARG A 3 8.67 13.21 11.62
N VAL A 4 8.59 14.53 11.42
CA VAL A 4 8.05 15.09 10.18
C VAL A 4 8.94 14.72 9.00
N GLU A 5 10.27 14.80 9.16
CA GLU A 5 11.22 14.39 8.12
C GLU A 5 11.16 12.88 7.81
N GLN A 6 10.89 12.04 8.81
CA GLN A 6 10.65 10.62 8.56
C GLN A 6 9.36 10.39 7.75
N MET A 7 8.27 11.06 8.12
CA MET A 7 6.99 10.96 7.41
C MET A 7 7.11 11.44 5.96
N LYS A 8 7.79 12.57 5.72
CA LYS A 8 8.04 13.08 4.36
C LYS A 8 8.76 12.05 3.48
N LYS A 9 9.75 11.33 4.04
CA LYS A 9 10.47 10.28 3.31
C LYS A 9 9.54 9.11 2.94
N VAL A 10 8.69 8.68 3.86
CA VAL A 10 7.69 7.62 3.61
C VAL A 10 6.70 8.06 2.52
N GLN A 11 6.20 9.30 2.59
CA GLN A 11 5.28 9.84 1.60
C GLN A 11 5.93 9.96 0.21
N ALA A 12 7.19 10.41 0.14
CA ALA A 12 7.92 10.50 -1.13
C ALA A 12 8.12 9.12 -1.77
N GLU A 13 8.41 8.11 -0.95
CA GLU A 13 8.52 6.73 -1.41
C GLU A 13 7.16 6.17 -1.88
N GLY A 14 6.10 6.36 -1.08
CA GLY A 14 4.75 5.95 -1.44
C GLY A 14 4.31 6.57 -2.76
N LEU A 15 4.55 7.88 -2.94
CA LEU A 15 4.26 8.59 -4.19
C LEU A 15 5.04 8.01 -5.38
N ALA A 16 6.33 7.75 -5.23
CA ALA A 16 7.13 7.15 -6.30
C ALA A 16 6.61 5.76 -6.69
N LEU A 17 6.21 4.95 -5.72
CA LEU A 17 5.61 3.63 -5.97
C LEU A 17 4.24 3.76 -6.65
N PHE A 18 3.40 4.70 -6.21
CA PHE A 18 2.11 4.98 -6.83
C PHE A 18 2.29 5.37 -8.29
N ILE A 19 3.18 6.31 -8.61
CA ILE A 19 3.46 6.75 -9.99
C ILE A 19 3.83 5.56 -10.87
N LYS A 20 4.73 4.69 -10.39
CA LYS A 20 5.15 3.49 -11.12
C LYS A 20 3.96 2.54 -11.36
N LYS A 21 3.21 2.17 -10.31
CA LYS A 21 2.08 1.24 -10.42
C LYS A 21 0.94 1.82 -11.26
N ASN A 22 0.67 3.12 -11.16
CA ASN A 22 -0.37 3.77 -11.94
C ASN A 22 0.00 3.86 -13.43
N ALA A 23 1.28 3.98 -13.77
CA ALA A 23 1.74 3.86 -15.15
C ALA A 23 1.53 2.45 -15.71
N ASP A 24 1.73 1.42 -14.87
CA ASP A 24 1.59 0.01 -15.28
C ASP A 24 0.11 -0.44 -15.38
N TYR A 25 -0.76 0.02 -14.48
CA TYR A 25 -2.13 -0.48 -14.33
C TYR A 25 -3.24 0.56 -14.58
N GLY A 26 -2.90 1.84 -14.72
CA GLY A 26 -3.86 2.95 -14.74
C GLY A 26 -4.70 3.01 -13.46
N ASP A 27 -5.87 3.64 -13.55
CA ASP A 27 -6.82 3.81 -12.44
C ASP A 27 -7.57 2.52 -12.07
N ALA A 28 -6.92 1.36 -12.18
CA ALA A 28 -7.50 0.06 -11.84
C ALA A 28 -8.01 0.00 -10.38
N PHE A 29 -7.44 0.81 -9.48
CA PHE A 29 -7.88 0.90 -8.08
C PHE A 29 -9.26 1.54 -7.94
N ALA A 30 -9.68 2.40 -8.88
CA ALA A 30 -10.95 3.12 -8.84
C ALA A 30 -12.15 2.26 -9.28
N LYS A 31 -11.91 1.13 -9.96
CA LYS A 31 -12.95 0.31 -10.63
C LYS A 31 -14.14 -0.07 -9.75
N PHE A 32 -13.91 -0.28 -8.45
CA PHE A 32 -14.95 -0.68 -7.48
C PHE A 32 -15.11 0.37 -6.36
N GLY A 33 -14.64 1.59 -6.59
CA GLY A 33 -14.66 2.67 -5.60
C GLY A 33 -13.89 2.34 -4.31
N ALA A 34 -14.18 3.12 -3.26
CA ALA A 34 -13.56 2.95 -1.95
C ALA A 34 -13.71 1.53 -1.37
N ILE A 35 -14.84 0.87 -1.59
CA ILE A 35 -15.08 -0.51 -1.12
C ILE A 35 -14.08 -1.49 -1.76
N GLY A 36 -13.81 -1.34 -3.07
CA GLY A 36 -12.80 -2.13 -3.76
C GLY A 36 -11.41 -1.98 -3.15
N VAL A 37 -11.05 -0.76 -2.76
CA VAL A 37 -9.77 -0.48 -2.12
C VAL A 37 -9.69 -1.10 -0.71
N LEU A 38 -10.77 -1.04 0.08
CA LEU A 38 -10.84 -1.70 1.39
C LEU A 38 -10.63 -3.22 1.30
N MET A 39 -11.20 -3.88 0.29
CA MET A 39 -10.97 -5.31 0.06
C MET A 39 -9.48 -5.60 -0.20
N ARG A 40 -8.79 -4.76 -0.98
CA ARG A 40 -7.34 -4.90 -1.24
C ARG A 40 -6.50 -4.71 0.02
N ILE A 41 -6.88 -3.77 0.88
CA ILE A 41 -6.25 -3.56 2.20
C ILE A 41 -6.39 -4.84 3.05
N GLN A 42 -7.59 -5.41 3.10
CA GLN A 42 -7.83 -6.64 3.85
C GLN A 42 -6.93 -7.79 3.35
N ASP A 43 -6.87 -8.02 2.04
CA ASP A 43 -6.04 -9.06 1.44
C ASP A 43 -4.55 -8.90 1.80
N LYS A 44 -4.04 -7.66 1.76
CA LYS A 44 -2.65 -7.33 2.12
C LYS A 44 -2.35 -7.58 3.59
N ILE A 45 -3.25 -7.19 4.49
CA ILE A 45 -3.11 -7.45 5.93
C ILE A 45 -3.09 -8.95 6.21
N GLN A 46 -4.02 -9.72 5.63
CA GLN A 46 -4.08 -11.17 5.81
C GLN A 46 -2.78 -11.85 5.34
N ARG A 47 -2.21 -11.39 4.22
CA ARG A 47 -0.91 -11.87 3.73
C ARG A 47 0.22 -11.60 4.72
N ALA A 48 0.34 -10.36 5.21
CA ALA A 48 1.39 -9.99 6.17
C ALA A 48 1.28 -10.79 7.48
N LEU A 49 0.06 -11.01 7.97
CA LEU A 49 -0.18 -11.81 9.18
C LEU A 49 0.17 -13.30 8.97
N SER A 50 -0.14 -13.86 7.80
CA SER A 50 0.21 -15.24 7.45
C SER A 50 1.72 -15.46 7.41
N ILE A 51 2.46 -14.53 6.79
CA ILE A 51 3.92 -14.53 6.75
C ILE A 51 4.48 -14.48 8.19
N THR A 52 3.95 -13.58 9.02
CA THR A 52 4.41 -13.39 10.41
C THR A 52 4.16 -14.63 11.28
N LYS A 53 3.02 -15.32 11.10
CA LYS A 53 2.63 -16.48 11.92
C LYS A 53 3.44 -17.74 11.61
N ASN A 54 3.80 -17.95 10.34
CA ASN A 54 4.46 -19.19 9.93
C ASN A 54 6.00 -19.12 10.05
N GLY A 55 6.55 -17.98 10.46
CA GLY A 55 8.01 -17.79 10.60
C GLY A 55 8.79 -17.99 9.30
N ILE A 56 8.11 -18.13 8.17
CA ILE A 56 8.73 -18.39 6.88
C ILE A 56 9.24 -17.03 6.39
N ASN A 57 10.53 -16.79 6.59
CA ASN A 57 11.31 -15.93 5.72
C ASN A 57 11.34 -16.61 4.34
N LEU A 58 10.24 -16.51 3.57
CA LEU A 58 10.31 -16.71 2.14
C LEU A 58 11.13 -15.55 1.61
N VAL A 59 12.43 -15.80 1.50
CA VAL A 59 13.34 -15.02 0.67
C VAL A 59 12.66 -14.97 -0.72
N ASP A 60 12.09 -13.80 -1.05
CA ASP A 60 11.56 -13.33 -2.36
C ASP A 60 10.12 -12.76 -2.37
N ASP A 61 9.29 -12.94 -1.33
CA ASP A 61 7.93 -12.37 -1.32
C ASP A 61 7.79 -11.20 -0.32
N GLU A 62 7.70 -9.99 -0.89
CA GLU A 62 7.18 -8.73 -0.31
C GLU A 62 7.38 -8.51 1.20
N SER A 63 8.32 -7.65 1.57
CA SER A 63 8.63 -7.39 2.98
C SER A 63 7.45 -6.75 3.72
N LEU A 64 7.43 -6.87 5.07
CA LEU A 64 6.48 -6.12 5.90
C LEU A 64 6.50 -4.64 5.56
N ARG A 65 7.68 -4.09 5.24
CA ARG A 65 7.85 -2.70 4.87
C ARG A 65 7.14 -2.36 3.55
N ASP A 66 7.27 -3.19 2.53
CA ASP A 66 6.59 -3.03 1.24
C ASP A 66 5.07 -3.09 1.43
N THR A 67 4.60 -4.01 2.28
CA THR A 67 3.18 -4.07 2.64
C THR A 67 2.70 -2.78 3.31
N MET A 68 3.47 -2.20 4.23
CA MET A 68 3.07 -0.95 4.89
C MET A 68 3.04 0.25 3.93
N ILE A 69 3.94 0.30 2.93
CA ILE A 69 3.90 1.32 1.88
C ILE A 69 2.67 1.12 0.97
N ASP A 70 2.35 -0.11 0.61
CA ASP A 70 1.13 -0.41 -0.15
C ASP A 70 -0.12 0.02 0.61
N LEU A 71 -0.21 -0.30 1.91
CA LEU A 71 -1.32 0.13 2.75
C LEU A 71 -1.41 1.66 2.85
N HIS A 72 -0.28 2.35 2.98
CA HIS A 72 -0.23 3.83 2.95
C HIS A 72 -0.84 4.38 1.64
N ASN A 73 -0.45 3.83 0.50
CA ASN A 73 -0.98 4.23 -0.80
C ASN A 73 -2.46 3.86 -0.96
N TYR A 74 -2.91 2.69 -0.48
CA TYR A 74 -4.33 2.32 -0.52
C TYR A 74 -5.20 3.27 0.32
N SER A 75 -4.70 3.73 1.48
CA SER A 75 -5.38 4.76 2.25
C SER A 75 -5.48 6.08 1.47
N ALA A 76 -4.39 6.53 0.84
CA ALA A 76 -4.40 7.75 0.02
C ALA A 76 -5.33 7.64 -1.20
N MET A 77 -5.30 6.53 -1.92
CA MET A 77 -6.17 6.25 -3.05
C MET A 77 -7.65 6.19 -2.64
N THR A 78 -7.96 5.63 -1.46
CA THR A 78 -9.33 5.68 -0.92
C THR A 78 -9.78 7.13 -0.71
N MET A 79 -8.93 7.98 -0.14
CA MET A 79 -9.25 9.40 0.04
C MET A 79 -9.49 10.11 -1.28
N MET A 80 -8.67 9.86 -2.31
CA MET A 80 -8.89 10.42 -3.65
C MET A 80 -10.29 10.10 -4.18
N LEU A 81 -10.76 8.86 -4.00
CA LEU A 81 -12.10 8.44 -4.44
C LEU A 81 -13.24 9.00 -3.58
N LEU A 82 -12.97 9.41 -2.34
CA LEU A 82 -13.97 10.02 -1.44
C LEU A 82 -14.09 11.53 -1.66
N ASP A 83 -13.00 12.17 -2.12
CA ASP A 83 -12.91 13.60 -2.36
C ASP A 83 -13.27 13.99 -3.81
N GLU A 84 -13.53 13.01 -4.69
CA GLU A 84 -14.13 13.16 -6.02
C GLU A 84 -15.62 13.56 -5.95
#